data_AF-A0A084XWD7-F1
#
_entry.id   AF-A0A084XWD7-F1
#
_cell.length_a   1.000
_cell.length_b   1.000
_cell.length_c   1.000
_cell.angle_alpha   90.00
_cell.angle_beta   90.00
_cell.angle_gamma   90.00
#
_symmetry.space_group_name_H-M   'P 1'
#
loop_
_entity.id
_entity.type
_entity.pdbx_description
1 polymer ?
#
loop_
_entity_poly.entity_id
_entity_poly.type
_entity_poly.pdbx_seq_one_letter_code
_entity_poly.pdbx_strand_id
1 'polypeptide(L)'
;MSNHEQALGKWPNAPLALVLAQVRFDPEVDTEYKEVAARLKAALGERFPAMKAVRQVTFLFGNTPGPAMESKSNEGEVGRELRSDDNRRALRLQDGVMTYTTSLYEDSLHFLAEWRSMLDCLCATGGVKVQRLGLRYVDFIIPTAGKVPEDYFKDGFGHLTNVFGEIAQTAFMSHEYPRGTDGAMRVQFGRGFAPPSLPPDLDGSVQPPPALFGKYSEGQPSAVLDIDRWRVDSRRMLAEEIAGEFQRLRDDICTAFGRIITPEAEAEWSGQPV
;
A
#
# COMPACT_ATOMS: atom_id res chain seq x y z
N MET A 1 -1.00 24.52 12.68
CA MET A 1 -1.90 23.42 12.31
C MET A 1 -1.07 22.47 11.48
N SER A 2 -0.98 21.21 11.88
CA SER A 2 -0.06 20.25 11.27
C SER A 2 -0.55 19.86 9.87
N ASN A 3 0.33 19.89 8.86
CA ASN A 3 0.02 19.54 7.46
C ASN A 3 -0.49 18.10 7.25
N HIS A 4 -0.47 17.26 8.30
CA HIS A 4 -0.83 15.83 8.24
C HIS A 4 -2.35 15.54 8.18
N GLU A 5 -3.18 16.59 8.16
CA GLU A 5 -4.63 16.51 7.94
C GLU A 5 -5.03 16.76 6.48
N GLN A 6 -4.11 17.07 5.57
CA GLN A 6 -4.42 17.33 4.15
C GLN A 6 -4.34 16.07 3.27
N ALA A 7 -4.90 16.16 2.06
CA ALA A 7 -4.82 15.11 1.06
C ALA A 7 -3.35 14.79 0.72
N LEU A 8 -3.06 13.52 0.43
CA LEU A 8 -1.69 13.04 0.24
C LEU A 8 -1.18 13.29 -1.18
N GLY A 9 0.10 13.66 -1.33
CA GLY A 9 0.72 13.93 -2.62
C GLY A 9 0.69 15.40 -3.04
N LYS A 10 1.03 15.67 -4.31
CA LYS A 10 1.15 17.04 -4.84
C LYS A 10 -0.19 17.78 -4.99
N TRP A 11 -1.31 17.08 -4.84
CA TRP A 11 -2.64 17.60 -5.11
C TRP A 11 -3.39 17.85 -3.80
N PRO A 12 -3.92 19.06 -3.58
CA PRO A 12 -4.53 19.45 -2.29
C PRO A 12 -5.79 18.64 -1.95
N ASN A 13 -6.44 18.05 -2.96
CA ASN A 13 -7.64 17.23 -2.80
C ASN A 13 -7.45 15.79 -3.28
N ALA A 14 -6.21 15.30 -3.39
CA ALA A 14 -5.90 13.95 -3.84
C ALA A 14 -6.74 12.85 -3.14
N PRO A 15 -7.11 11.78 -3.86
CA PRO A 15 -7.83 10.65 -3.28
C PRO A 15 -6.91 9.67 -2.52
N LEU A 16 -5.59 9.87 -2.57
CA LEU A 16 -4.60 8.94 -2.04
C LEU A 16 -4.76 8.70 -0.53
N ALA A 17 -5.01 7.45 -0.16
CA ALA A 17 -5.19 7.01 1.22
C ALA A 17 -3.94 6.31 1.77
N LEU A 18 -3.20 5.59 0.91
CA LEU A 18 -2.11 4.74 1.33
C LEU A 18 -1.06 4.54 0.24
N VAL A 19 0.21 4.48 0.64
CA VAL A 19 1.31 3.98 -0.18
C VAL A 19 2.04 2.85 0.54
N LEU A 20 2.37 1.79 -0.20
CA LEU A 20 3.12 0.62 0.30
C LEU A 20 4.30 0.31 -0.61
N ALA A 21 5.49 0.16 -0.04
CA ALA A 21 6.68 -0.36 -0.70
C ALA A 21 7.07 -1.72 -0.11
N GLN A 22 7.44 -2.67 -0.95
CA GLN A 22 7.90 -4.00 -0.55
C GLN A 22 9.13 -4.43 -1.33
N VAL A 23 10.14 -4.90 -0.61
CA VAL A 23 11.23 -5.70 -1.18
C VAL A 23 11.15 -7.12 -0.65
N ARG A 24 11.19 -8.10 -1.56
CA ARG A 24 11.46 -9.50 -1.26
C ARG A 24 12.87 -9.84 -1.70
N PHE A 25 13.59 -10.57 -0.87
CA PHE A 25 15.00 -10.90 -1.05
C PHE A 25 15.28 -12.31 -0.54
N ASP A 26 16.39 -12.92 -0.98
CA ASP A 26 16.87 -14.18 -0.42
C ASP A 26 17.38 -13.90 1.01
N PRO A 27 16.84 -14.58 2.06
CA PRO A 27 17.34 -14.40 3.41
C PRO A 27 18.80 -14.86 3.54
N GLU A 28 19.63 -13.97 4.05
CA GLU A 28 21.02 -14.15 4.41
C GLU A 28 21.23 -13.84 5.90
N VAL A 29 22.31 -14.33 6.50
CA VAL A 29 22.60 -14.20 7.95
C VAL A 29 22.53 -12.74 8.42
N ASP A 30 23.00 -11.82 7.60
CA ASP A 30 23.01 -10.38 7.83
C ASP A 30 21.69 -9.67 7.49
N THR A 31 20.68 -10.40 7.04
CA THR A 31 19.33 -9.89 6.72
C THR A 31 18.23 -10.53 7.57
N GLU A 32 18.59 -11.33 8.57
CA GLU A 32 17.65 -11.87 9.55
C GLU A 32 16.83 -10.74 10.18
N TYR A 33 15.51 -10.95 10.29
CA TYR A 33 14.60 -9.85 10.64
C TYR A 33 14.92 -9.19 11.99
N LYS A 34 15.51 -9.93 12.95
CA LYS A 34 15.87 -9.41 14.28
C LYS A 34 17.02 -8.42 14.19
N GLU A 35 18.07 -8.76 13.44
CA GLU A 35 19.24 -7.92 13.24
C GLU A 35 18.91 -6.66 12.44
N VAL A 36 18.08 -6.79 11.41
CA VAL A 36 17.59 -5.64 10.63
C VAL A 36 16.68 -4.75 11.49
N ALA A 37 15.79 -5.34 12.30
CA ALA A 37 14.91 -4.57 13.19
C ALA A 37 15.69 -3.81 14.27
N ALA A 38 16.77 -4.38 14.83
CA ALA A 38 17.64 -3.71 15.79
C ALA A 38 18.33 -2.49 15.16
N ARG A 39 18.89 -2.65 13.95
CA ARG A 39 19.48 -1.54 13.19
C ARG A 39 18.47 -0.44 12.89
N LEU A 40 17.28 -0.80 12.42
CA LEU A 40 16.21 0.15 12.14
C LEU A 40 15.75 0.88 13.41
N LYS A 41 15.67 0.19 14.56
CA LYS A 41 15.31 0.82 15.83
C LYS A 41 16.39 1.80 16.30
N ALA A 42 17.67 1.47 16.09
CA ALA A 42 18.78 2.37 16.42
C ALA A 42 18.80 3.60 15.51
N ALA A 43 18.59 3.43 14.20
CA ALA A 43 18.68 4.51 13.21
C ALA A 43 17.41 5.38 13.13
N LEU A 44 16.22 4.77 13.26
CA LEU A 44 14.92 5.40 12.99
C LEU A 44 13.99 5.34 14.21
N GLY A 45 14.53 5.12 15.41
CA GLY A 45 13.75 4.83 16.61
C GLY A 45 12.79 5.94 17.05
N GLU A 46 13.11 7.20 16.75
CA GLU A 46 12.22 8.35 16.98
C GLU A 46 11.01 8.33 16.03
N ARG A 47 11.19 7.84 14.79
CA ARG A 47 10.09 7.71 13.81
C ARG A 47 9.21 6.50 14.09
N PHE A 48 9.78 5.46 14.69
CA PHE A 48 9.07 4.22 15.05
C PHE A 48 9.27 3.87 16.53
N PRO A 49 8.62 4.61 17.44
CA PRO A 49 8.74 4.40 18.89
C PRO A 49 8.25 3.00 19.31
N ALA A 50 7.21 2.47 18.68
CA ALA A 50 6.65 1.15 19.00
C ALA A 50 7.22 0.03 18.13
N MET A 51 7.42 -1.15 18.74
CA MET A 51 7.80 -2.38 18.04
C MET A 51 6.97 -3.55 18.58
N LYS A 52 6.41 -4.35 17.67
CA LYS A 52 5.59 -5.53 18.00
C LYS A 52 6.13 -6.77 17.30
N ALA A 53 5.97 -7.92 17.92
CA ALA A 53 6.22 -9.21 17.30
C ALA A 53 5.14 -9.52 16.26
N VAL A 54 5.55 -9.96 15.07
CA VAL A 54 4.62 -10.55 14.09
C VAL A 54 4.53 -12.04 14.39
N ARG A 55 3.32 -12.54 14.62
CA ARG A 55 3.05 -13.95 14.93
C ARG A 55 2.22 -14.56 13.82
N GLN A 56 2.56 -15.77 13.40
CA GLN A 56 1.74 -16.55 12.48
C GLN A 56 0.71 -17.35 13.30
N VAL A 57 -0.58 -17.10 13.07
CA VAL A 57 -1.65 -17.92 13.64
C VAL A 57 -2.02 -18.99 12.63
N THR A 58 -1.59 -20.23 12.88
CA THR A 58 -2.00 -21.38 12.06
C THR A 58 -3.34 -21.91 12.59
N PHE A 59 -4.42 -21.67 11.86
CA PHE A 59 -5.71 -22.31 12.13
C PHE A 59 -5.69 -23.74 11.60
N LEU A 60 -5.56 -24.74 12.49
CA LEU A 60 -5.80 -26.13 12.16
C LEU A 60 -7.31 -26.41 12.23
N PHE A 61 -7.98 -26.46 11.09
CA PHE A 61 -9.35 -26.97 11.01
C PHE A 61 -9.31 -28.50 10.96
N GLY A 62 -9.55 -29.15 12.11
CA GLY A 62 -9.67 -30.61 12.23
C GLY A 62 -11.06 -31.02 12.69
N ASN A 63 -11.78 -31.81 11.89
CA ASN A 63 -13.12 -32.33 12.18
C ASN A 63 -13.10 -33.65 13.01
N THR A 64 -12.17 -33.81 13.94
CA THR A 64 -12.04 -35.05 14.72
C THR A 64 -11.98 -34.74 16.21
N PRO A 65 -12.91 -35.26 17.04
CA PRO A 65 -12.80 -35.15 18.49
C PRO A 65 -11.73 -36.12 18.98
N GLY A 66 -10.48 -35.66 18.99
CA GLY A 66 -9.36 -36.30 19.65
C GLY A 66 -9.07 -35.64 21.00
N PRO A 67 -8.46 -36.36 21.97
CA PRO A 67 -8.25 -35.85 23.32
C PRO A 67 -7.44 -34.55 23.25
N ALA A 68 -7.83 -33.58 24.09
CA ALA A 68 -7.26 -32.24 24.18
C ALA A 68 -5.73 -32.29 24.20
N MET A 69 -5.14 -32.25 23.01
CA MET A 69 -3.74 -31.99 22.83
C MET A 69 -3.64 -30.51 23.15
N GLU A 70 -3.00 -30.19 24.27
CA GLU A 70 -2.57 -28.83 24.57
C GLU A 70 -1.99 -28.28 23.28
N SER A 71 -2.73 -27.35 22.67
CA SER A 71 -2.20 -26.52 21.62
C SER A 71 -1.11 -25.73 22.29
N LYS A 72 0.11 -26.29 22.33
CA LYS A 72 1.31 -25.49 22.30
C LYS A 72 1.16 -24.73 21.01
N SER A 73 0.58 -23.54 21.11
CA SER A 73 0.69 -22.52 20.11
C SER A 73 2.16 -22.53 19.73
N ASN A 74 2.48 -23.00 18.53
CA ASN A 74 3.74 -22.65 17.91
C ASN A 74 3.65 -21.14 17.68
N GLU A 75 3.82 -20.36 18.76
CA GLU A 75 4.06 -18.92 18.74
C GLU A 75 5.47 -18.70 18.22
N GLY A 76 5.71 -19.18 16.99
CA GLY A 76 6.87 -18.79 16.22
C GLY A 76 6.68 -17.33 15.88
N GLU A 77 7.39 -16.47 16.56
CA GLU A 77 7.59 -15.11 16.13
C GLU A 77 8.27 -15.13 14.75
N VAL A 78 7.54 -14.72 13.73
CA VAL A 78 7.98 -14.77 12.32
C VAL A 78 8.47 -13.41 11.81
N GLY A 79 8.50 -12.40 12.68
CA GLY A 79 8.92 -11.06 12.28
C GLY A 79 8.78 -9.98 13.33
N ARG A 80 9.04 -8.74 12.90
CA ARG A 80 8.84 -7.50 13.66
C ARG A 80 8.02 -6.51 12.87
N GLU A 81 7.22 -5.73 13.57
CA GLU A 81 6.54 -4.57 13.02
C GLU A 81 6.89 -3.35 13.87
N LEU A 82 7.50 -2.35 13.23
CA LEU A 82 7.82 -1.06 13.80
C LEU A 82 6.69 -0.09 13.42
N ARG A 83 6.21 0.73 14.36
CA ARG A 83 5.08 1.66 14.13
C ARG A 83 5.35 3.05 14.69
N SER A 84 4.80 4.06 14.01
CA SER A 84 4.65 5.41 14.55
C SER A 84 3.53 5.46 15.60
N ASP A 85 3.60 6.44 16.52
CA ASP A 85 2.60 6.60 17.60
C ASP A 85 1.19 6.87 17.07
N ASP A 86 1.08 7.60 15.97
CA ASP A 86 -0.18 7.91 15.29
C ASP A 86 -0.73 6.74 14.45
N ASN A 87 -0.03 5.61 14.38
CA ASN A 87 -0.36 4.45 13.55
C ASN A 87 -0.53 4.80 12.04
N ARG A 88 0.15 5.84 11.54
CA ARG A 88 0.12 6.24 10.12
C ARG A 88 1.35 5.77 9.33
N ARG A 89 2.33 5.17 10.00
CA ARG A 89 3.51 4.51 9.41
C ARG A 89 3.72 3.14 10.06
N ALA A 90 3.97 2.13 9.24
CA ALA A 90 4.32 0.80 9.69
C ALA A 90 5.44 0.23 8.82
N LEU A 91 6.47 -0.35 9.45
CA LEU A 91 7.55 -1.07 8.79
C LEU A 91 7.56 -2.51 9.31
N ARG A 92 7.15 -3.44 8.46
CA ARG A 92 7.07 -4.87 8.75
C ARG A 92 8.27 -5.59 8.16
N LEU A 93 8.90 -6.41 8.98
CA LEU A 93 10.08 -7.22 8.67
C LEU A 93 9.76 -8.67 8.99
N GLN A 94 10.02 -9.54 8.02
CA GLN A 94 10.07 -10.99 8.19
C GLN A 94 11.28 -11.46 7.39
N ASP A 95 11.72 -12.71 7.58
CA ASP A 95 12.85 -13.21 6.80
C ASP A 95 12.50 -13.18 5.31
N GLY A 96 13.36 -12.52 4.52
CA GLY A 96 13.20 -12.39 3.07
C GLY A 96 12.16 -11.36 2.62
N VAL A 97 11.55 -10.59 3.53
CA VAL A 97 10.63 -9.50 3.13
C VAL A 97 10.67 -8.30 4.08
N MET A 98 10.76 -7.12 3.49
CA MET A 98 10.59 -5.84 4.17
C MET A 98 9.49 -5.06 3.47
N THR A 99 8.49 -4.62 4.24
CA THR A 99 7.34 -3.87 3.75
C THR A 99 7.17 -2.59 4.56
N TYR A 100 7.19 -1.45 3.87
CA TYR A 100 6.88 -0.14 4.45
C TYR A 100 5.51 0.33 3.96
N THR A 101 4.67 0.74 4.89
CA THR A 101 3.31 1.20 4.63
C THR A 101 3.12 2.56 5.29
N THR A 102 2.58 3.53 4.56
CA THR A 102 2.30 4.86 5.11
C THR A 102 1.06 5.52 4.52
N SER A 103 0.37 6.26 5.37
CA SER A 103 -0.68 7.22 5.01
C SER A 103 -0.27 8.66 5.32
N LEU A 104 1.03 8.95 5.51
CA LEU A 104 1.63 10.29 5.61
C LEU A 104 2.46 10.60 4.36
N TYR A 105 1.93 10.26 3.20
CA TYR A 105 2.62 10.51 1.93
C TYR A 105 2.54 11.99 1.54
N GLU A 106 3.67 12.69 1.60
CA GLU A 106 3.77 14.09 1.21
C GLU A 106 4.00 14.22 -0.29
N ASP A 107 5.09 13.62 -0.79
CA ASP A 107 5.37 13.47 -2.21
C ASP A 107 6.32 12.28 -2.44
N SER A 108 6.62 12.02 -3.71
CA SER A 108 7.48 10.89 -4.10
C SER A 108 8.92 11.05 -3.65
N LEU A 109 9.44 12.28 -3.57
CA LEU A 109 10.83 12.52 -3.17
C LEU A 109 11.01 12.20 -1.69
N HIS A 110 10.11 12.70 -0.84
CA HIS A 110 10.10 12.41 0.59
C HIS A 110 9.89 10.92 0.86
N PHE A 111 8.90 10.30 0.19
CA PHE A 111 8.65 8.87 0.35
C PHE A 111 9.85 8.01 -0.05
N LEU A 112 10.48 8.28 -1.19
CA LEU A 112 11.63 7.52 -1.65
C LEU A 112 12.88 7.74 -0.78
N ALA A 113 13.08 8.95 -0.25
CA ALA A 113 14.14 9.22 0.72
C ALA A 113 13.92 8.46 2.04
N GLU A 114 12.67 8.46 2.54
CA GLU A 114 12.31 7.67 3.71
C GLU A 114 12.53 6.17 3.47
N TRP A 115 12.10 5.66 2.33
CA TRP A 115 12.30 4.26 1.96
C TRP A 115 13.78 3.89 1.80
N ARG A 116 14.57 4.75 1.16
CA ARG A 116 16.03 4.61 1.04
C ARG A 116 16.70 4.44 2.40
N SER A 117 16.31 5.25 3.39
CA SER A 117 16.88 5.15 4.75
C SER A 117 16.62 3.78 5.41
N MET A 118 15.48 3.14 5.10
CA MET A 118 15.15 1.80 5.61
C MET A 118 15.94 0.72 4.86
N LEU A 119 16.09 0.90 3.55
CA LEU A 119 16.91 0.03 2.70
C LEU A 119 18.39 0.08 3.10
N ASP A 120 18.92 1.22 3.53
CA ASP A 120 20.28 1.34 4.07
C ASP A 120 20.50 0.45 5.29
N CYS A 121 19.49 0.32 6.16
CA CYS A 121 19.57 -0.61 7.29
C CYS A 121 19.54 -2.07 6.83
N LEU A 122 18.71 -2.41 5.83
CA LEU A 122 18.65 -3.75 5.24
C LEU A 122 19.99 -4.13 4.58
N CYS A 123 20.58 -3.21 3.82
CA CYS A 123 21.80 -3.43 3.04
C CYS A 123 23.09 -2.95 3.76
N ALA A 124 23.08 -2.88 5.09
CA ALA A 124 24.18 -2.27 5.85
C ALA A 124 25.54 -2.97 5.68
N THR A 125 25.52 -4.25 5.35
CA THR A 125 26.68 -5.14 5.14
C THR A 125 27.00 -5.36 3.65
N GLY A 126 26.17 -4.84 2.75
CA GLY A 126 26.26 -5.05 1.31
C GLY A 126 24.88 -5.14 0.67
N GLY A 127 24.84 -5.29 -0.65
CA GLY A 127 23.59 -5.45 -1.38
C GLY A 127 22.92 -6.79 -1.07
N VAL A 128 21.60 -6.89 -1.24
CA VAL A 128 20.83 -8.13 -1.03
C VAL A 128 20.42 -8.74 -2.36
N LYS A 129 20.29 -10.08 -2.42
CA LYS A 129 19.75 -10.73 -3.62
C LYS A 129 18.25 -10.54 -3.69
N VAL A 130 17.81 -9.63 -4.55
CA VAL A 130 16.40 -9.25 -4.71
C VAL A 130 15.66 -10.32 -5.50
N GLN A 131 14.46 -10.66 -5.03
CA GLN A 131 13.50 -11.53 -5.73
C GLN A 131 12.36 -10.73 -6.36
N ARG A 132 11.83 -9.73 -5.64
CA ARG A 132 10.70 -8.91 -6.08
C ARG A 132 10.75 -7.53 -5.44
N LEU A 133 10.46 -6.51 -6.24
CA LEU A 133 10.17 -5.14 -5.77
C LEU A 133 8.73 -4.82 -6.10
N GLY A 134 7.96 -4.31 -5.14
CA GLY A 134 6.54 -3.98 -5.31
C GLY A 134 6.21 -2.63 -4.72
N LEU A 135 5.41 -1.85 -5.42
CA LEU A 135 4.90 -0.56 -4.99
C LEU A 135 3.40 -0.50 -5.24
N ARG A 136 2.63 -0.08 -4.24
CA ARG A 136 1.16 -0.05 -4.29
C ARG A 136 0.63 1.28 -3.80
N TYR A 137 -0.34 1.83 -4.53
CA TYR A 137 -1.06 3.06 -4.20
C TYR A 137 -2.53 2.69 -4.04
N VAL A 138 -3.13 3.12 -2.94
CA VAL A 138 -4.55 2.93 -2.68
C VAL A 138 -5.21 4.29 -2.54
N ASP A 139 -6.16 4.56 -3.42
CA ASP A 139 -6.94 5.79 -3.49
C ASP A 139 -8.37 5.52 -3.04
N PHE A 140 -8.91 6.41 -2.20
CA PHE A 140 -10.31 6.44 -1.81
C PHE A 140 -11.04 7.46 -2.68
N ILE A 141 -11.91 6.94 -3.55
CA ILE A 141 -12.72 7.74 -4.46
C ILE A 141 -14.03 8.07 -3.75
N ILE A 142 -14.12 9.31 -3.27
CA ILE A 142 -15.29 9.84 -2.58
C ILE A 142 -15.85 10.97 -3.45
N PRO A 143 -16.97 10.73 -4.17
CA PRO A 143 -17.52 11.71 -5.09
C PRO A 143 -18.00 12.98 -4.39
N THR A 144 -17.91 14.11 -5.09
CA THR A 144 -18.67 15.31 -4.74
C THR A 144 -20.16 15.12 -5.00
N ALA A 145 -21.00 15.93 -4.37
CA ALA A 145 -22.45 15.87 -4.53
C ALA A 145 -22.89 15.83 -6.01
N GLY A 146 -23.74 14.86 -6.35
CA GLY A 146 -24.26 14.67 -7.70
C GLY A 146 -23.39 13.84 -8.64
N LYS A 147 -22.18 13.43 -8.21
CA LYS A 147 -21.31 12.50 -8.96
C LYS A 147 -21.37 11.09 -8.36
N VAL A 148 -20.97 10.11 -9.16
CA VAL A 148 -20.68 8.73 -8.74
C VAL A 148 -19.18 8.44 -8.90
N PRO A 149 -18.62 7.44 -8.20
CA PRO A 149 -17.19 7.12 -8.30
C PRO A 149 -16.70 6.89 -9.73
N GLU A 150 -17.56 6.35 -10.60
CA GLU A 150 -17.23 6.06 -11.98
C GLU A 150 -16.97 7.33 -12.80
N ASP A 151 -17.63 8.46 -12.50
CA ASP A 151 -17.47 9.74 -13.23
C ASP A 151 -16.02 10.28 -13.21
N TYR A 152 -15.20 9.77 -12.29
CA TYR A 152 -13.78 10.12 -12.16
C TYR A 152 -12.87 9.37 -13.14
N PHE A 153 -13.41 8.43 -13.92
CA PHE A 153 -12.66 7.55 -14.80
C PHE A 153 -13.10 7.62 -16.27
N LYS A 154 -12.13 7.55 -17.19
CA LYS A 154 -12.37 7.55 -18.64
C LYS A 154 -13.14 6.31 -19.10
N ASP A 155 -13.88 6.48 -20.20
CA ASP A 155 -14.83 5.54 -20.80
C ASP A 155 -14.45 4.06 -20.65
N GLY A 156 -15.28 3.34 -19.88
CA GLY A 156 -15.23 1.90 -19.69
C GLY A 156 -14.64 1.44 -18.35
N PHE A 157 -13.75 2.20 -17.73
CA PHE A 157 -13.21 1.84 -16.41
C PHE A 157 -14.24 2.20 -15.31
N GLY A 158 -14.63 1.24 -14.48
CA GLY A 158 -15.66 1.40 -13.44
C GLY A 158 -17.11 1.36 -13.95
N HIS A 159 -17.36 1.80 -15.19
CA HIS A 159 -18.71 1.95 -15.78
C HIS A 159 -19.33 0.67 -16.39
N LEU A 160 -18.65 -0.48 -16.35
CA LEU A 160 -19.11 -1.71 -17.04
C LEU A 160 -20.46 -2.26 -16.54
N THR A 161 -21.00 -1.78 -15.42
CA THR A 161 -22.23 -2.32 -14.84
C THR A 161 -23.51 -1.78 -15.48
N ASN A 162 -23.45 -0.62 -16.15
CA ASN A 162 -24.61 0.00 -16.81
C ASN A 162 -25.20 -0.86 -17.95
N VAL A 163 -24.44 -1.83 -18.46
CA VAL A 163 -24.91 -2.81 -19.46
C VAL A 163 -26.07 -3.67 -18.95
N PHE A 164 -26.26 -3.76 -17.62
CA PHE A 164 -27.35 -4.52 -17.00
C PHE A 164 -28.63 -3.68 -16.78
N GLY A 165 -28.66 -2.43 -17.24
CA GLY A 165 -29.81 -1.53 -17.11
C GLY A 165 -29.85 -0.73 -15.79
N GLU A 166 -28.97 -1.04 -14.84
CA GLU A 166 -28.82 -0.32 -13.57
C GLU A 166 -27.33 -0.26 -13.16
N ILE A 167 -26.95 0.77 -12.38
CA ILE A 167 -25.63 0.83 -11.74
C ILE A 167 -25.61 -0.13 -10.55
N ALA A 168 -24.66 -1.06 -10.53
CA ALA A 168 -24.54 -2.00 -9.40
C ALA A 168 -24.21 -1.27 -8.09
N GLN A 169 -24.83 -1.65 -6.98
CA GLN A 169 -24.50 -1.07 -5.65
C GLN A 169 -23.09 -1.45 -5.18
N THR A 170 -22.64 -2.63 -5.57
CA THR A 170 -21.30 -3.14 -5.32
C THR A 170 -20.76 -3.69 -6.64
N ALA A 171 -19.52 -3.34 -6.96
CA ALA A 171 -18.85 -3.83 -8.16
C ALA A 171 -17.37 -4.02 -7.86
N PHE A 172 -16.76 -5.03 -8.49
CA PHE A 172 -15.33 -5.24 -8.42
C PHE A 172 -14.78 -5.52 -9.81
N MET A 173 -13.70 -4.84 -10.16
CA MET A 173 -13.00 -4.99 -11.41
C MET A 173 -11.50 -5.08 -11.13
N SER A 174 -10.81 -6.00 -11.79
CA SER A 174 -9.37 -6.20 -11.63
C SER A 174 -8.76 -6.49 -12.98
N HIS A 175 -7.81 -5.66 -13.40
CA HIS A 175 -7.02 -5.86 -14.59
C HIS A 175 -5.57 -6.04 -14.19
N GLU A 176 -4.96 -7.13 -14.64
CA GLU A 176 -3.54 -7.38 -14.51
C GLU A 176 -2.93 -7.51 -15.90
N TYR A 177 -1.83 -6.83 -16.13
CA TYR A 177 -1.14 -6.86 -17.41
C TYR A 177 0.38 -6.83 -17.24
N PRO A 178 1.12 -7.48 -18.14
CA PRO A 178 2.58 -7.45 -18.12
C PRO A 178 3.09 -6.02 -18.32
N ARG A 179 4.17 -5.67 -17.62
CA ARG A 179 4.86 -4.39 -17.76
C ARG A 179 6.35 -4.65 -17.94
N GLY A 180 6.78 -4.60 -19.20
CA GLY A 180 8.12 -5.04 -19.59
C GLY A 180 8.24 -6.56 -19.60
N THR A 181 9.46 -7.07 -19.44
CA THR A 181 9.76 -8.51 -19.37
C THR A 181 9.92 -9.01 -17.94
N ASP A 182 9.89 -8.11 -16.96
CA ASP A 182 10.32 -8.37 -15.59
C ASP A 182 9.23 -8.08 -14.56
N GLY A 183 7.96 -7.99 -14.95
CA GLY A 183 6.89 -7.77 -13.97
C GLY A 183 5.53 -7.50 -14.56
N ALA A 184 4.61 -7.09 -13.68
CA ALA A 184 3.25 -6.75 -14.03
C ALA A 184 2.77 -5.53 -13.26
N MET A 185 1.65 -5.00 -13.74
CA MET A 185 0.87 -3.97 -13.08
C MET A 185 -0.56 -4.48 -12.96
N ARG A 186 -1.16 -4.24 -11.79
CA ARG A 186 -2.54 -4.56 -11.49
C ARG A 186 -3.27 -3.27 -11.10
N VAL A 187 -4.44 -3.08 -11.68
CA VAL A 187 -5.34 -1.97 -11.39
C VAL A 187 -6.67 -2.59 -10.97
N GLN A 188 -7.10 -2.31 -9.74
CA GLN A 188 -8.34 -2.81 -9.18
C GLN A 188 -9.25 -1.64 -8.80
N PHE A 189 -10.53 -1.80 -9.05
CA PHE A 189 -11.57 -0.86 -8.68
C PHE A 189 -12.67 -1.61 -7.93
N GLY A 190 -12.96 -1.18 -6.72
CA GLY A 190 -14.03 -1.72 -5.89
C GLY A 190 -15.02 -0.64 -5.51
N ARG A 191 -16.26 -0.73 -6.00
CA ARG A 191 -17.38 0.14 -5.61
C ARG A 191 -18.09 -0.42 -4.38
N GLY A 192 -18.49 0.46 -3.47
CA GLY A 192 -19.39 0.15 -2.36
C GLY A 192 -20.34 1.30 -2.01
N PHE A 193 -21.19 1.06 -1.02
CA PHE A 193 -22.20 2.00 -0.48
C PHE A 193 -21.89 2.49 0.94
N ALA A 194 -20.69 2.20 1.42
CA ALA A 194 -20.18 2.56 2.74
C ALA A 194 -18.95 3.47 2.59
N PRO A 195 -18.43 4.07 3.68
CA PRO A 195 -17.12 4.71 3.62
C PRO A 195 -16.07 3.75 3.03
N PRO A 196 -15.17 4.22 2.16
CA PRO A 196 -14.17 3.35 1.55
C PRO A 196 -13.26 2.77 2.64
N SER A 197 -12.95 1.49 2.52
CA SER A 197 -12.07 0.77 3.44
C SER A 197 -10.82 0.28 2.73
N LEU A 198 -9.75 0.03 3.48
CA LEU A 198 -8.55 -0.56 2.91
C LEU A 198 -8.86 -1.98 2.38
N PRO A 199 -8.17 -2.42 1.31
CA PRO A 199 -8.22 -3.82 0.88
C PRO A 199 -7.96 -4.79 2.04
N PRO A 200 -8.57 -5.99 2.07
CA PRO A 200 -8.51 -6.89 3.22
C PRO A 200 -7.08 -7.25 3.69
N ASP A 201 -6.12 -7.29 2.77
CA ASP A 201 -4.72 -7.59 3.07
C ASP A 201 -3.95 -6.40 3.68
N LEU A 202 -4.52 -5.20 3.59
CA LEU A 202 -4.01 -3.96 4.15
C LEU A 202 -4.81 -3.48 5.37
N ASP A 203 -5.89 -4.17 5.72
CA ASP A 203 -6.70 -3.83 6.88
C ASP A 203 -5.87 -3.91 8.18
N GLY A 204 -6.03 -2.90 9.04
CA GLY A 204 -5.24 -2.74 10.27
C GLY A 204 -3.75 -2.43 10.07
N SER A 205 -3.25 -2.25 8.84
CA SER A 205 -1.83 -1.94 8.59
C SER A 205 -1.46 -0.56 9.12
N VAL A 206 -2.15 0.48 8.69
CA VAL A 206 -2.08 1.85 9.20
C VAL A 206 -3.46 2.50 9.11
N GLN A 207 -3.66 3.61 9.83
CA GLN A 207 -4.90 4.40 9.73
C GLN A 207 -4.87 5.27 8.46
N PRO A 208 -5.92 5.30 7.62
CA PRO A 208 -5.99 6.25 6.52
C PRO A 208 -6.15 7.71 7.01
N PRO A 209 -5.92 8.73 6.16
CA PRO A 209 -6.09 10.13 6.53
C PRO A 209 -7.54 10.45 6.95
N PRO A 210 -7.77 11.03 8.14
CA PRO A 210 -9.11 11.39 8.60
C PRO A 210 -9.87 12.33 7.65
N ALA A 211 -9.15 13.23 6.97
CA ALA A 211 -9.75 14.17 6.03
C ALA A 211 -10.38 13.53 4.80
N LEU A 212 -9.96 12.31 4.40
CA LEU A 212 -10.67 11.57 3.35
C LEU A 212 -12.08 11.20 3.82
N PHE A 213 -12.21 10.68 5.04
CA PHE A 213 -13.52 10.34 5.62
C PHE A 213 -14.39 11.56 5.88
N GLY A 214 -13.80 12.72 6.15
CA GLY A 214 -14.54 13.98 6.28
C GLY A 214 -15.26 14.41 4.99
N LYS A 215 -14.86 13.89 3.82
CA LYS A 215 -15.56 14.12 2.53
C LYS A 215 -16.75 13.18 2.35
N TYR A 216 -16.88 12.14 3.17
CA TYR A 216 -17.92 11.14 3.01
C TYR A 216 -19.25 11.58 3.63
N SER A 217 -20.34 11.46 2.87
CA SER A 217 -21.73 11.62 3.34
C SER A 217 -22.45 10.28 3.40
N GLU A 218 -23.22 10.03 4.46
CA GLU A 218 -23.93 8.77 4.65
C GLU A 218 -24.87 8.44 3.46
N GLY A 219 -24.83 7.19 3.00
CA GLY A 219 -25.63 6.71 1.89
C GLY A 219 -25.10 7.06 0.50
N GLN A 220 -24.00 7.79 0.38
CA GLN A 220 -23.38 8.05 -0.93
C GLN A 220 -22.47 6.89 -1.36
N PRO A 221 -22.43 6.55 -2.67
CA PRO A 221 -21.50 5.55 -3.17
C PRO A 221 -20.06 6.04 -3.05
N SER A 222 -19.16 5.11 -2.76
CA SER A 222 -17.71 5.33 -2.75
C SER A 222 -17.00 4.22 -3.51
N ALA A 223 -15.73 4.42 -3.84
CA ALA A 223 -14.91 3.36 -4.38
C ALA A 223 -13.48 3.38 -3.84
N VAL A 224 -12.80 2.26 -4.01
CA VAL A 224 -11.37 2.11 -3.77
C VAL A 224 -10.72 1.80 -5.11
N LEU A 225 -9.73 2.62 -5.48
CA LEU A 225 -8.83 2.34 -6.59
C LEU A 225 -7.51 1.87 -6.01
N ASP A 226 -7.02 0.73 -6.50
CA ASP A 226 -5.82 0.09 -6.00
C ASP A 226 -4.90 -0.27 -7.18
N ILE A 227 -3.75 0.39 -7.24
CA ILE A 227 -2.76 0.20 -8.28
C ILE A 227 -1.50 -0.40 -7.67
N ASP A 228 -1.18 -1.63 -8.06
CA ASP A 228 0.00 -2.38 -7.64
C ASP A 228 0.93 -2.60 -8.84
N ARG A 229 2.18 -2.19 -8.72
CA ARG A 229 3.22 -2.40 -9.72
C ARG A 229 4.37 -3.17 -9.08
N TRP A 230 4.70 -4.33 -9.64
CA TRP A 230 5.82 -5.13 -9.14
C TRP A 230 6.70 -5.70 -10.24
N ARG A 231 8.00 -5.72 -9.97
CA ARG A 231 9.00 -6.41 -10.79
C ARG A 231 9.61 -7.58 -10.05
N VAL A 232 9.93 -8.63 -10.78
CA VAL A 232 10.78 -9.74 -10.36
C VAL A 232 12.21 -9.37 -10.74
N ASP A 233 13.15 -9.66 -9.85
CA ASP A 233 14.58 -9.49 -10.10
C ASP A 233 15.32 -10.72 -9.55
N SER A 234 16.60 -10.85 -9.87
CA SER A 234 17.46 -11.91 -9.33
C SER A 234 18.87 -11.42 -9.02
N ARG A 235 19.13 -10.12 -9.23
CA ARG A 235 20.42 -9.50 -9.00
C ARG A 235 20.62 -9.22 -7.52
N ARG A 236 21.90 -9.20 -7.12
CA ARG A 236 22.30 -8.55 -5.88
C ARG A 236 22.29 -7.05 -6.10
N MET A 237 21.56 -6.32 -5.27
CA MET A 237 21.35 -4.89 -5.43
C MET A 237 21.69 -4.15 -4.13
N LEU A 238 22.43 -3.07 -4.26
CA LEU A 238 22.62 -2.09 -3.20
C LEU A 238 21.33 -1.31 -2.96
N ALA A 239 21.20 -0.75 -1.77
CA ALA A 239 19.99 -0.03 -1.41
C ALA A 239 19.72 1.22 -2.29
N GLU A 240 20.75 1.81 -2.92
CA GLU A 240 20.57 2.90 -3.90
C GLU A 240 19.90 2.41 -5.18
N GLU A 241 20.37 1.26 -5.68
CA GLU A 241 19.81 0.63 -6.88
C GLU A 241 18.36 0.23 -6.64
N ILE A 242 18.06 -0.35 -5.47
CA ILE A 242 16.70 -0.70 -5.07
C ILE A 242 15.83 0.57 -5.05
N ALA A 243 16.27 1.64 -4.38
CA ALA A 243 15.50 2.89 -4.34
C ALA A 243 15.27 3.50 -5.74
N GLY A 244 16.27 3.44 -6.62
CA GLY A 244 16.15 3.86 -8.02
C GLY A 244 15.13 3.05 -8.81
N GLU A 245 14.98 1.74 -8.53
CA GLU A 245 13.89 0.94 -9.10
C GLU A 245 12.51 1.39 -8.63
N PHE A 246 12.36 1.81 -7.37
CA PHE A 246 11.07 2.29 -6.85
C PHE A 246 10.61 3.59 -7.51
N GLN A 247 11.52 4.45 -7.95
CA GLN A 247 11.19 5.59 -8.80
C GLN A 247 10.52 5.14 -10.11
N ARG A 248 11.07 4.12 -10.78
CA ARG A 248 10.48 3.55 -12.00
C ARG A 248 9.11 2.92 -11.77
N LEU A 249 8.94 2.16 -10.68
CA LEU A 249 7.64 1.59 -10.32
C LEU A 249 6.61 2.70 -10.10
N ARG A 250 7.01 3.79 -9.43
CA ARG A 250 6.16 4.96 -9.19
C ARG A 250 5.75 5.64 -10.49
N ASP A 251 6.67 5.82 -11.42
CA ASP A 251 6.38 6.48 -12.70
C ASP A 251 5.42 5.66 -13.57
N ASP A 252 5.52 4.33 -13.51
CA ASP A 252 4.54 3.42 -14.13
C ASP A 252 3.14 3.59 -13.52
N ILE A 253 3.02 3.62 -12.19
CA ILE A 253 1.75 3.83 -11.48
C ILE A 253 1.14 5.18 -11.85
N CYS A 254 1.93 6.26 -11.78
CA CYS A 254 1.43 7.60 -12.10
C CYS A 254 1.00 7.71 -13.57
N THR A 255 1.70 7.05 -14.49
CA THR A 255 1.29 6.97 -15.90
C THR A 255 -0.04 6.23 -16.04
N ALA A 256 -0.24 5.11 -15.34
CA ALA A 256 -1.50 4.37 -15.38
C ALA A 256 -2.64 5.20 -14.79
N PHE A 257 -2.44 5.80 -13.62
CA PHE A 257 -3.41 6.66 -12.96
C PHE A 257 -3.83 7.84 -13.85
N GLY A 258 -2.88 8.60 -14.40
CA GLY A 258 -3.18 9.72 -15.31
C GLY A 258 -3.90 9.29 -16.60
N ARG A 259 -3.70 8.05 -17.06
CA ARG A 259 -4.41 7.51 -18.22
C ARG A 259 -5.87 7.17 -17.92
N ILE A 260 -6.16 6.66 -16.73
CA ILE A 260 -7.52 6.20 -16.38
C ILE A 260 -8.43 7.30 -15.84
N ILE A 261 -7.90 8.39 -15.27
CA ILE A 261 -8.73 9.45 -14.68
C ILE A 261 -9.25 10.43 -15.74
N THR A 262 -10.41 11.06 -15.51
CA THR A 262 -10.92 12.12 -16.38
C THR A 262 -10.18 13.46 -16.16
N PRO A 263 -10.14 14.37 -17.14
CA PRO A 263 -9.63 15.73 -16.93
C PRO A 263 -10.35 16.48 -15.80
N GLU A 264 -11.66 16.25 -15.64
CA GLU A 264 -12.48 16.84 -14.60
C GLU A 264 -12.06 16.33 -13.20
N ALA A 265 -11.75 15.03 -13.07
CA ALA A 265 -11.20 14.47 -11.85
C ALA A 265 -9.83 15.06 -11.50
N GLU A 266 -8.95 15.20 -12.50
CA GLU A 266 -7.65 15.83 -12.33
C GLU A 266 -7.77 17.29 -11.87
N ALA A 267 -8.65 18.07 -12.48
CA ALA A 267 -8.91 19.46 -12.09
C ALA A 267 -9.43 19.55 -10.65
N GLU A 268 -10.41 18.73 -10.30
CA GLU A 268 -11.00 18.68 -8.96
C GLU A 268 -9.94 18.34 -7.88
N TRP A 269 -9.15 17.29 -8.11
CA TRP A 269 -8.15 16.86 -7.13
C TRP A 269 -6.96 17.81 -7.04
N SER A 270 -6.52 18.38 -8.16
CA SER A 270 -5.45 19.38 -8.19
C SER A 270 -5.87 20.75 -7.63
N GLY A 271 -7.17 20.98 -7.41
CA GLY A 271 -7.72 22.25 -6.94
C GLY A 271 -7.77 23.31 -8.03
N GLN A 272 -7.70 22.91 -9.29
CA GLN A 272 -7.97 23.80 -10.43
C GLN A 272 -9.48 24.05 -10.57
N PRO A 273 -9.89 25.20 -11.12
CA PRO A 273 -11.29 25.43 -11.45
C PRO A 273 -11.77 24.36 -12.45
N VAL A 274 -12.86 23.67 -12.12
CA VAL A 274 -13.60 22.76 -13.00
C VAL A 274 -14.60 23.55 -13.83
#